data_AF-A0A0R2SA71-F1
#
_entry.id   AF-A0A0R2SA71-F1
#
_cell.length_a   1.000
_cell.length_b   1.000
_cell.length_c   1.000
_cell.angle_alpha   90.00
_cell.angle_beta   90.00
_cell.angle_gamma   90.00
#
_symmetry.space_group_name_H-M   'P 1'
#
loop_
_entity.id
_entity.type
_entity.pdbx_description
1 polymer ?
#
loop_
_entity_poly.entity_id
_entity_poly.type
_entity_poly.pdbx_seq_one_letter_code
_entity_poly.pdbx_strand_id
1 'polypeptide(L)'
;MDSTTKRIAINYGLIVSAVAVGYTLISYIVNEAWLSSQAGGIFMLLAMLVIPYFGVREFKKANDGYATFREAFSAYVLPLIVSAVVGLAFNWLMHND
;
A
#
# COMPACT_ATOMS: atom_id res chain seq x y z
N MET A 1 11.85 12.60 9.65
CA MET A 1 10.80 11.65 10.05
C MET A 1 11.37 10.78 11.15
N ASP A 2 10.62 10.52 12.21
CA ASP A 2 11.09 9.62 13.26
C ASP A 2 11.18 8.17 12.73
N SER A 3 11.92 7.34 13.46
CA SER A 3 12.19 5.94 13.08
C SER A 3 10.92 5.08 13.03
N THR A 4 9.94 5.35 13.90
CA THR A 4 8.66 4.63 13.95
C THR A 4 7.83 4.94 12.72
N THR A 5 7.64 6.21 12.37
CA THR A 5 6.90 6.58 11.15
C THR A 5 7.59 6.03 9.90
N LYS A 6 8.94 6.05 9.84
CA LYS A 6 9.71 5.46 8.73
C LYS A 6 9.47 3.96 8.59
N ARG A 7 9.54 3.22 9.70
CA ARG A 7 9.28 1.78 9.70
C ARG A 7 7.86 1.46 9.26
N ILE A 8 6.88 2.19 9.77
CA ILE A 8 5.46 1.99 9.42
C ILE A 8 5.22 2.28 7.94
N ALA A 9 5.74 3.40 7.44
CA ALA A 9 5.66 3.76 6.03
C ALA A 9 6.19 2.67 5.11
N ILE A 10 7.39 2.15 5.40
CA ILE A 10 8.01 1.09 4.60
C ILE A 10 7.21 -0.21 4.70
N ASN A 11 6.91 -0.67 5.91
CA ASN A 11 6.25 -1.96 6.11
C ASN A 11 4.86 -2.01 5.46
N TYR A 12 4.01 -1.02 5.74
CA TYR A 12 2.67 -1.00 5.18
C TYR A 12 2.68 -0.65 3.69
N GLY A 13 3.64 0.14 3.21
CA GLY A 13 3.81 0.39 1.78
C GLY A 13 4.20 -0.88 1.01
N LEU A 14 5.09 -1.69 1.57
CA LEU A 14 5.44 -3.00 1.01
C LEU A 14 4.26 -3.98 1.03
N ILE A 15 3.43 -3.96 2.08
CA ILE A 15 2.21 -4.79 2.13
C ILE A 15 1.23 -4.37 1.02
N VAL A 16 0.95 -3.07 0.86
CA VAL A 16 0.10 -2.58 -0.25
C VAL A 16 0.68 -2.99 -1.59
N SER A 17 2.00 -2.88 -1.75
CA SER A 17 2.71 -3.26 -2.98
C SER A 17 2.59 -4.75 -3.27
N ALA A 18 2.77 -5.60 -2.26
CA ALA A 18 2.67 -7.05 -2.42
C ALA A 18 1.24 -7.46 -2.82
N VAL A 19 0.22 -6.81 -2.24
CA VAL A 19 -1.17 -7.02 -2.65
C VAL A 19 -1.39 -6.56 -4.09
N ALA A 20 -0.89 -5.39 -4.47
CA ALA A 20 -1.07 -4.85 -5.81
C ALA A 20 -0.36 -5.68 -6.88
N VAL A 21 0.92 -5.99 -6.68
CA VAL A 21 1.72 -6.82 -7.58
C VAL A 21 1.14 -8.24 -7.64
N GLY A 22 0.78 -8.82 -6.50
CA GLY A 22 0.15 -10.14 -6.45
C GLY A 22 -1.17 -10.18 -7.20
N TYR A 23 -2.02 -9.16 -7.04
CA TYR A 23 -3.26 -9.02 -7.78
C TYR A 23 -3.01 -8.94 -9.29
N THR A 24 -2.04 -8.14 -9.72
CA THR A 24 -1.67 -8.02 -11.13
C THR A 24 -1.20 -9.35 -11.70
N LEU A 25 -0.27 -10.03 -11.05
CA LEU A 25 0.26 -11.32 -11.50
C LEU A 25 -0.82 -12.41 -11.57
N ILE A 26 -1.66 -12.52 -10.52
CA ILE A 26 -2.77 -13.48 -10.50
C ILE A 26 -3.76 -13.18 -11.63
N SER A 27 -4.06 -11.90 -11.88
CA SER A 27 -4.95 -11.52 -12.98
C SER A 27 -4.37 -11.93 -14.33
N TYR A 28 -3.07 -11.73 -14.58
CA TYR A 28 -2.43 -12.19 -15.81
C TYR A 28 -2.43 -13.72 -15.96
N ILE A 29 -2.24 -14.47 -14.88
CA ILE A 29 -2.21 -15.95 -14.91
C ILE A 29 -3.62 -16.54 -15.10
N VAL A 30 -4.62 -15.97 -14.43
CA VAL A 30 -5.98 -16.52 -14.39
C VAL A 30 -6.85 -15.96 -15.52
N ASN A 31 -7.00 -14.64 -15.58
CA ASN A 31 -7.77 -13.93 -16.61
C ASN A 31 -7.55 -12.41 -16.51
N GLU A 32 -6.98 -11.82 -17.55
CA GLU A 32 -6.66 -10.38 -17.59
C GLU A 32 -7.87 -9.46 -17.45
N ALA A 33 -9.09 -9.93 -17.76
CA ALA A 33 -10.31 -9.17 -17.58
C ALA A 33 -10.54 -8.73 -16.11
N TRP A 34 -9.91 -9.37 -15.14
CA TRP A 34 -9.94 -8.93 -13.75
C TRP A 34 -9.31 -7.54 -13.57
N LEU A 35 -8.27 -7.19 -14.32
CA LEU A 35 -7.59 -5.89 -14.23
C LEU A 35 -8.52 -4.71 -14.56
N SER A 36 -9.48 -4.92 -15.46
CA SER A 36 -10.47 -3.92 -15.88
C SER A 36 -11.86 -4.13 -15.26
N SER A 37 -12.03 -5.19 -14.47
CA SER A 37 -13.31 -5.50 -13.83
C SER A 37 -13.65 -4.52 -12.71
N GLN A 38 -14.94 -4.21 -12.56
CA GLN A 38 -15.42 -3.37 -11.46
C GLN A 38 -15.15 -4.01 -10.09
N ALA A 39 -15.34 -5.32 -9.97
CA ALA A 39 -15.08 -6.06 -8.73
C ALA A 39 -13.59 -5.99 -8.33
N GLY A 40 -12.70 -6.15 -9.31
CA GLY A 40 -11.27 -5.99 -9.14
C GLY A 40 -10.86 -4.59 -8.69
N GLY A 41 -11.41 -3.57 -9.33
CA GLY A 41 -11.21 -2.17 -8.95
C GLY A 41 -11.67 -1.87 -7.52
N ILE A 42 -12.83 -2.39 -7.11
CA ILE A 42 -13.34 -2.24 -5.74
C ILE A 42 -12.42 -2.94 -4.74
N PHE A 43 -11.98 -4.17 -5.02
CA PHE A 43 -11.05 -4.89 -4.16
C PHE A 43 -9.75 -4.11 -3.94
N MET A 44 -9.16 -3.60 -5.01
CA MET A 44 -7.92 -2.82 -4.95
C MET A 44 -8.10 -1.49 -4.21
N LEU A 45 -9.22 -0.79 -4.44
CA LEU A 45 -9.57 0.42 -3.70
C LEU A 45 -9.66 0.14 -2.20
N LEU A 46 -10.35 -0.93 -1.80
CA LEU A 46 -10.47 -1.32 -0.39
C LEU A 46 -9.10 -1.65 0.22
N ALA A 47 -8.24 -2.37 -0.50
CA ALA A 47 -6.89 -2.67 -0.04
C ALA A 47 -6.08 -1.37 0.22
N MET A 48 -6.15 -0.41 -0.71
CA MET A 48 -5.47 0.89 -0.60
C MET A 48 -6.00 1.75 0.56
N LEU A 49 -7.23 1.57 1.01
CA LEU A 49 -7.79 2.31 2.14
C LEU A 49 -7.55 1.59 3.48
N VAL A 50 -7.78 0.28 3.51
CA VAL A 50 -7.77 -0.52 4.73
C VAL A 50 -6.35 -0.77 5.23
N ILE A 51 -5.39 -1.07 4.34
CA ILE A 51 -4.03 -1.43 4.76
C ILE A 51 -3.32 -0.23 5.43
N PRO A 52 -3.30 0.99 4.85
CA PRO A 52 -2.68 2.14 5.51
C PRO A 52 -3.41 2.57 6.80
N TYR A 53 -4.72 2.32 6.90
CA TYR A 53 -5.46 2.52 8.15
C TYR A 53 -4.87 1.68 9.30
N PHE A 54 -4.48 0.43 9.05
CA PHE A 54 -3.76 -0.36 10.04
C PHE A 54 -2.37 0.22 10.37
N GLY A 55 -1.70 0.86 9.41
CA GLY A 55 -0.48 1.62 9.65
C GLY A 55 -0.66 2.76 10.64
N VAL A 56 -1.75 3.52 10.53
CA VAL A 56 -2.12 4.56 11.51
C VAL A 56 -2.40 3.97 12.89
N ARG A 57 -3.11 2.83 12.95
CA ARG A 57 -3.37 2.15 14.24
C ARG A 57 -2.09 1.70 14.91
N GLU A 58 -1.15 1.16 14.14
CA GLU A 58 0.16 0.74 14.63
C GLU A 58 0.98 1.94 15.14
N PHE A 59 0.92 3.07 14.42
CA PHE A 59 1.57 4.31 14.86
C PHE A 59 1.01 4.76 16.21
N LYS A 60 -0.32 4.83 16.34
CA LYS A 60 -0.96 5.22 17.61
C LYS A 60 -0.55 4.28 18.74
N LYS A 61 -0.50 2.96 18.53
CA LYS A 61 -0.06 2.01 19.56
C LYS A 61 1.38 2.26 20.03
N ALA A 62 2.26 2.65 19.11
CA ALA A 62 3.64 2.96 19.42
C ALA A 62 3.83 4.33 20.12
N ASN A 63 2.77 5.15 20.17
CA ASN A 63 2.78 6.51 20.70
C ASN A 63 1.67 6.71 21.74
N ASP A 64 1.55 5.75 22.67
CA ASP A 64 0.63 5.75 23.82
C ASP A 64 -0.86 5.94 23.48
N GLY A 65 -1.26 5.58 22.26
CA GLY A 65 -2.63 5.67 21.78
C GLY A 65 -2.99 7.00 21.11
N TYR A 66 -2.06 7.96 21.05
CA TYR A 66 -2.30 9.30 20.51
C TYR A 66 -1.50 9.55 19.24
N ALA A 67 -2.04 10.37 18.35
CA ALA A 67 -1.35 10.89 17.19
C ALA A 67 -1.93 12.25 16.84
N THR A 68 -1.06 13.21 16.56
CA THR A 68 -1.45 14.47 15.93
C THR A 68 -1.95 14.20 14.51
N PHE A 69 -2.68 15.15 13.93
CA PHE A 69 -3.13 15.05 12.55
C PHE A 69 -1.97 14.79 11.57
N ARG A 70 -0.86 15.53 11.74
CA ARG A 70 0.32 15.39 10.89
C ARG A 70 0.89 13.97 10.93
N GLU A 71 0.99 13.38 12.12
CA GLU A 71 1.51 12.03 12.31
C GLU A 71 0.58 10.97 11.73
N ALA A 72 -0.71 11.04 12.04
CA ALA A 72 -1.70 10.12 11.50
C ALA A 72 -1.80 10.20 9.98
N PHE A 73 -1.79 11.42 9.43
CA PHE A 73 -1.76 11.65 7.98
C PHE A 73 -0.49 11.07 7.34
N SER A 74 0.67 11.29 7.96
CA SER A 74 1.94 10.75 7.46
C SER A 74 1.95 9.22 7.50
N ALA A 75 1.51 8.61 8.60
CA ALA A 75 1.41 7.16 8.76
C ALA A 75 0.42 6.51 7.78
N TYR A 76 -0.53 7.27 7.23
CA TYR A 76 -1.47 6.82 6.20
C TYR A 76 -0.93 7.01 4.78
N VAL A 77 -0.43 8.21 4.46
CA VAL A 77 -0.08 8.60 3.09
C VAL A 77 1.28 8.07 2.66
N LEU A 78 2.26 8.00 3.56
CA LEU A 78 3.61 7.56 3.21
C LEU A 78 3.67 6.09 2.75
N PRO A 79 2.94 5.13 3.36
CA PRO A 79 2.76 3.79 2.79
C PRO A 79 2.32 3.81 1.32
N LEU A 80 1.36 4.68 0.96
CA LEU A 80 0.87 4.78 -0.41
C LEU A 80 1.95 5.30 -1.37
N ILE A 81 2.76 6.26 -0.92
CA ILE A 81 3.89 6.77 -1.70
C ILE A 81 4.95 5.67 -1.91
N VAL A 82 5.32 4.94 -0.86
CA VAL A 82 6.23 3.79 -0.97
C VAL A 82 5.65 2.77 -1.95
N SER A 83 4.35 2.50 -1.86
CA SER A 83 3.71 1.54 -2.76
C SER A 83 3.68 2.01 -4.21
N ALA A 84 3.50 3.30 -4.47
CA ALA A 84 3.57 3.85 -5.81
C ALA A 84 4.97 3.68 -6.39
N VAL A 85 6.03 3.93 -5.61
CA VAL A 85 7.42 3.74 -6.06
C VAL A 85 7.70 2.27 -6.40
N VAL A 86 7.28 1.34 -5.54
CA VAL A 86 7.46 -0.11 -5.80
C VAL A 86 6.64 -0.54 -7.02
N GLY A 87 5.40 -0.06 -7.15
CA GLY A 87 4.54 -0.34 -8.30
C GLY A 87 5.13 0.17 -9.61
N LEU A 88 5.72 1.37 -9.62
CA LEU A 88 6.44 1.91 -10.78
C LEU A 88 7.66 1.06 -11.12
N ALA A 89 8.46 0.70 -10.11
CA ALA A 89 9.64 -0.16 -10.31
C ALA A 89 9.25 -1.54 -10.88
N PHE A 90 8.19 -2.16 -10.35
CA PHE A 90 7.68 -3.43 -10.84
C PHE A 90 7.19 -3.33 -12.29
N ASN A 91 6.38 -2.32 -12.62
CA ASN A 91 5.88 -2.14 -13.99
C ASN A 91 7.02 -1.86 -14.97
N TRP A 92 8.01 -1.07 -14.57
CA TRP A 92 9.20 -0.82 -15.39
C TRP A 92 9.97 -2.12 -15.67
N LEU A 93 10.22 -2.93 -14.63
CA LEU A 93 10.86 -4.25 -14.79
C LEU A 93 10.05 -5.21 -15.68
N MET A 94 8.72 -5.16 -15.59
CA MET A 94 7.85 -6.07 -16.35
C MET A 94 7.75 -5.71 -17.84
N HIS A 95 7.94 -4.44 -18.22
CA HIS A 95 7.69 -3.97 -19.59
C HIS A 95 8.95 -3.55 -20.35
N ASN A 96 10.12 -3.55 -19.70
CA ASN A 96 11.35 -3.02 -20.28
C ASN A 96 12.50 -4.04 -20.20
N ASP A 97 12.23 -5.26 -20.70
CA ASP A 97 13.24 -6.28 -21.02
C ASP A 97 14.38 -5.73 -21.91
#